data_AF-A0A484NK94-F1
#
_entry.id   AF-A0A484NK94-F1
#
_cell.length_a   1.000
_cell.length_b   1.000
_cell.length_c   1.000
_cell.angle_alpha   90.00
_cell.angle_beta   90.00
_cell.angle_gamma   90.00
#
_symmetry.space_group_name_H-M   'P 1'
#
loop_
_entity.id
_entity.type
_entity.pdbx_description
1 polymer ?
#
loop_
_entity_poly.entity_id
_entity_poly.type
_entity_poly.pdbx_seq_one_letter_code
_entity_poly.pdbx_strand_id
1 'polypeptide(L)'
;MNTVLSAMSLDYPSRKLSVYVSNDGGSSVTLNAVREAWRFSRFWVPFCRKYEVEVRCPEAYFSDHGSIGGSEDDDDEYVAHRKIIQERYSVFKDALEKNSVNASKSVSRDHPPTVEVMKDENEDSSGLREMPLLVYDAREKRRGHPHHFKGGAVNVLLRVSAVISNAPYFLVLDCDMYCNDPSSACQAMCFYLDRKVSSSEIAWVQFPQQFHNATERDLYDGRLNPNLVCFCLLLIKS
;
A
#
# COMPACT_ATOMS: atom_id res chain seq x y z
N MET A 1 0.46 -2.07 -7.97
CA MET A 1 0.01 -2.92 -6.84
C MET A 1 1.07 -3.14 -5.78
N ASN A 2 2.36 -3.04 -6.09
CA ASN A 2 3.44 -3.14 -5.09
C ASN A 2 3.31 -2.15 -3.93
N THR A 3 2.87 -0.91 -4.18
CA THR A 3 2.53 0.07 -3.13
C THR A 3 1.48 -0.44 -2.14
N VAL A 4 0.43 -1.11 -2.64
CA VAL A 4 -0.64 -1.66 -1.79
C VAL A 4 -0.07 -2.76 -0.90
N LEU A 5 0.73 -3.66 -1.48
CA LEU A 5 1.40 -4.75 -0.75
C LEU A 5 2.36 -4.21 0.31
N SER A 6 3.12 -3.15 -0.02
CA SER A 6 4.01 -2.46 0.90
C SER A 6 3.26 -1.76 2.04
N ALA A 7 2.15 -1.09 1.75
CA ALA A 7 1.32 -0.45 2.78
C ALA A 7 0.69 -1.48 3.72
N MET A 8 0.26 -2.64 3.21
CA MET A 8 -0.28 -3.74 4.03
C MET A 8 0.77 -4.43 4.91
N SER A 9 2.06 -4.31 4.60
CA SER A 9 3.14 -4.93 5.36
C SER A 9 3.91 -3.94 6.24
N LEU A 10 3.36 -2.75 6.51
CA LEU A 10 3.85 -1.85 7.55
C LEU A 10 3.87 -2.54 8.93
N ASP A 11 4.82 -2.16 9.76
CA ASP A 11 4.96 -2.64 11.14
C ASP A 11 3.97 -1.93 12.05
N TYR A 12 2.70 -2.24 11.83
CA TYR A 12 1.58 -1.75 12.61
C TYR A 12 0.61 -2.91 12.91
N PRO A 13 -0.08 -2.91 14.07
CA PRO A 13 -1.03 -3.97 14.40
C PRO A 13 -2.10 -4.11 13.31
N SER A 14 -2.30 -5.32 12.79
CA SER A 14 -3.23 -5.58 11.67
C SER A 14 -4.64 -5.04 11.91
N ARG A 15 -5.17 -5.20 13.13
CA ARG A 15 -6.51 -4.69 13.50
C ARG A 15 -6.63 -3.17 13.50
N LYS A 16 -5.50 -2.45 13.49
CA LYS A 16 -5.44 -0.99 13.49
C LYS A 16 -4.98 -0.41 12.15
N LEU A 17 -4.56 -1.27 11.21
CA LEU A 17 -4.13 -0.89 9.88
C LEU A 17 -5.24 -1.20 8.88
N SER A 18 -5.62 -0.21 8.08
CA SER A 18 -6.58 -0.35 7.00
C SER A 18 -6.05 0.36 5.76
N VAL A 19 -6.04 -0.33 4.63
CA VAL A 19 -5.55 0.16 3.35
C VAL A 19 -6.74 0.38 2.43
N TYR A 20 -6.87 1.60 1.92
CA TYR A 20 -7.92 1.99 0.99
C TYR A 20 -7.32 2.33 -0.36
N VAL A 21 -7.84 1.74 -1.43
CA VAL A 21 -7.38 1.95 -2.80
C VAL A 21 -8.48 2.63 -3.61
N SER A 22 -8.25 3.89 -3.99
CA SER A 22 -9.17 4.62 -4.86
C SER A 22 -8.83 4.42 -6.33
N ASN A 23 -9.82 4.02 -7.13
CA ASN A 23 -9.74 3.93 -8.58
C ASN A 23 -10.69 4.92 -9.25
N ASP A 24 -10.15 6.08 -9.62
CA ASP A 24 -10.91 7.14 -10.28
C ASP A 24 -11.37 6.77 -11.70
N GLY A 25 -10.80 5.72 -12.31
CA GLY A 25 -11.18 5.28 -13.64
C GLY A 25 -12.34 4.28 -13.66
N GLY A 26 -12.76 3.75 -12.50
CA GLY A 26 -13.83 2.75 -12.41
C GLY A 26 -13.56 1.45 -13.18
N SER A 27 -12.31 1.22 -13.62
CA SER A 27 -11.94 0.05 -14.43
C SER A 27 -11.95 -1.24 -13.60
N SER A 28 -12.53 -2.30 -14.17
CA SER A 28 -12.49 -3.66 -13.59
C SER A 28 -11.08 -4.22 -13.49
N VAL A 29 -10.13 -3.74 -14.31
CA VAL A 29 -8.73 -4.15 -14.27
C VAL A 29 -8.11 -3.84 -12.92
N THR A 30 -8.29 -2.61 -12.42
CA THR A 30 -7.76 -2.20 -11.13
C THR A 30 -8.40 -2.98 -10.00
N LEU A 31 -9.72 -3.20 -10.04
CA LEU A 31 -10.42 -4.01 -9.05
C LEU A 31 -9.85 -5.44 -9.00
N ASN A 32 -9.73 -6.10 -10.16
CA ASN A 32 -9.16 -7.44 -10.24
C ASN A 32 -7.70 -7.47 -9.79
N ALA A 33 -6.91 -6.43 -10.12
CA ALA A 33 -5.54 -6.30 -9.63
C ALA A 33 -5.46 -6.16 -8.10
N VAL A 34 -6.42 -5.47 -7.46
CA VAL A 34 -6.51 -5.40 -5.98
C VAL A 34 -6.91 -6.76 -5.40
N ARG A 35 -7.81 -7.52 -6.05
CA ARG A 35 -8.15 -8.89 -5.63
C ARG A 35 -6.95 -9.84 -5.72
N GLU A 36 -6.15 -9.77 -6.78
CA GLU A 36 -4.92 -10.55 -6.89
C GLU A 36 -3.88 -10.10 -5.85
N ALA A 37 -3.79 -8.79 -5.57
CA ALA A 37 -2.91 -8.27 -4.52
C ALA A 37 -3.34 -8.78 -3.13
N TRP A 38 -4.64 -8.83 -2.85
CA TRP A 38 -5.17 -9.43 -1.62
C TRP A 38 -4.73 -10.89 -1.48
N ARG A 39 -4.90 -11.71 -2.53
CA ARG A 39 -4.49 -13.13 -2.52
C ARG A 39 -3.00 -13.29 -2.24
N PHE A 40 -2.15 -12.50 -2.89
CA PHE A 40 -0.71 -12.56 -2.65
C PHE A 40 -0.31 -12.02 -1.26
N SER A 41 -1.00 -10.99 -0.77
CA SER A 41 -0.71 -10.37 0.54
C SER A 41 -0.79 -11.37 1.70
N ARG A 42 -1.64 -12.40 1.60
CA ARG A 42 -1.79 -13.49 2.58
C ARG A 42 -0.51 -14.31 2.77
N PHE A 43 0.40 -14.25 1.80
CA PHE A 43 1.72 -14.87 1.88
C PHE A 43 2.81 -13.84 2.18
N TRP A 44 2.72 -12.67 1.53
CA TRP A 44 3.71 -11.60 1.67
C TRP A 44 3.73 -10.98 3.08
N VAL A 45 2.59 -10.53 3.61
CA VAL A 45 2.51 -9.84 4.91
C VAL A 45 3.05 -10.73 6.04
N PRO A 46 2.69 -12.02 6.14
CA PRO A 46 3.24 -12.86 7.18
C PRO A 46 4.71 -13.24 6.98
N PHE A 47 5.18 -13.35 5.74
CA PHE A 47 6.60 -13.55 5.44
C PHE A 47 7.42 -12.34 5.90
N CYS A 48 6.99 -11.14 5.51
CA CYS A 48 7.55 -9.87 5.94
C CYS A 48 7.70 -9.78 7.47
N ARG A 49 6.66 -10.17 8.21
CA ARG A 49 6.67 -10.14 9.68
C ARG A 49 7.52 -11.24 10.30
N LYS A 50 7.50 -12.46 9.75
CA LYS A 50 8.26 -13.59 10.30
C LYS A 50 9.76 -13.34 10.24
N TYR A 51 10.24 -12.75 9.15
CA TYR A 51 11.68 -12.54 8.90
C TYR A 51 12.08 -11.07 8.91
N GLU A 52 11.24 -10.20 9.48
CA GLU A 52 11.55 -8.77 9.67
C GLU A 52 12.06 -8.06 8.41
N VAL A 53 11.50 -8.42 7.24
CA VAL A 53 11.99 -7.96 5.93
C VAL A 53 11.88 -6.44 5.79
N GLU A 54 12.99 -5.70 5.83
CA GLU A 54 12.94 -4.22 5.76
C GLU A 54 12.23 -3.70 4.50
N VAL A 55 12.57 -4.26 3.33
CA VAL A 55 11.99 -3.83 2.05
C VAL A 55 10.59 -4.44 1.85
N ARG A 56 9.57 -3.65 2.17
CA ARG A 56 8.16 -4.07 2.11
C ARG A 56 7.56 -4.12 0.70
N CYS A 57 8.20 -3.49 -0.28
CA CYS A 57 7.80 -3.54 -1.69
C CYS A 57 8.35 -4.81 -2.35
N PRO A 58 7.50 -5.74 -2.83
CA PRO A 58 7.98 -7.00 -3.40
C PRO A 58 8.86 -6.81 -4.64
N GLU A 59 8.51 -5.89 -5.54
CA GLU A 59 9.34 -5.62 -6.72
C GLU A 59 10.72 -5.14 -6.31
N ALA A 60 10.82 -4.20 -5.37
CA ALA A 60 12.12 -3.74 -4.87
C ALA A 60 12.90 -4.88 -4.20
N TYR A 61 12.25 -5.64 -3.32
CA TYR A 61 12.84 -6.78 -2.60
C TYR A 61 13.38 -7.87 -3.53
N PHE A 62 12.71 -8.16 -4.64
CA PHE A 62 13.14 -9.19 -5.61
C PHE A 62 13.97 -8.65 -6.78
N SER A 63 13.99 -7.33 -7.00
CA SER A 63 14.82 -6.69 -8.04
C SER A 63 16.29 -6.60 -7.68
N ASP A 64 16.60 -6.58 -6.37
CA ASP A 64 17.97 -6.45 -5.92
C ASP A 64 18.69 -7.80 -6.08
N HIS A 65 19.68 -7.82 -6.98
CA HIS A 65 20.59 -8.93 -7.17
C HIS A 65 21.74 -8.93 -6.15
N GLY A 66 21.77 -7.97 -5.21
CA GLY A 66 22.80 -7.87 -4.18
C GLY A 66 22.23 -7.64 -2.78
N SER A 67 22.50 -8.60 -1.88
CA SER A 67 22.73 -8.34 -0.45
C SER A 67 21.56 -7.94 0.46
N ILE A 68 20.48 -8.72 0.55
CA ILE A 68 19.73 -8.91 1.83
C ILE A 68 19.20 -10.35 1.90
N GLY A 69 19.96 -11.26 2.50
CA GLY A 69 19.54 -12.65 2.74
C GLY A 69 20.42 -13.70 2.04
N GLY A 70 21.71 -13.58 2.26
CA GLY A 70 22.72 -14.52 1.76
C GLY A 70 24.02 -14.32 2.53
N SER A 71 23.92 -14.13 3.84
CA SER A 71 25.08 -14.41 4.70
C SER A 71 25.28 -15.92 4.71
N GLU A 72 26.51 -16.40 4.94
CA GLU A 72 26.77 -17.85 5.09
C GLU A 72 26.00 -18.47 6.28
N ASP A 73 25.29 -17.66 7.08
CA ASP A 73 24.48 -18.00 8.26
C ASP A 73 22.95 -17.95 8.01
N ASP A 74 22.48 -17.75 6.78
CA ASP A 74 21.04 -17.71 6.48
C ASP A 74 20.38 -19.09 6.71
N ASP A 75 19.35 -19.12 7.57
CA ASP A 75 18.57 -20.30 7.91
C ASP A 75 17.96 -20.97 6.66
N ASP A 76 18.16 -22.28 6.52
CA ASP A 76 17.60 -23.09 5.42
C ASP A 76 16.07 -22.91 5.29
N GLU A 77 15.37 -22.70 6.41
CA GLU A 77 13.93 -22.42 6.43
C GLU A 77 13.60 -21.08 5.73
N TYR A 78 14.38 -20.03 5.99
CA TYR A 78 14.22 -18.73 5.35
C TYR A 78 14.44 -18.82 3.84
N VAL A 79 15.53 -19.48 3.41
CA VAL A 79 15.85 -19.63 1.98
C VAL A 79 14.74 -20.37 1.24
N ALA A 80 14.27 -21.49 1.80
CA ALA A 80 13.17 -22.27 1.22
C ALA A 80 11.87 -21.45 1.16
N HIS A 81 11.53 -20.72 2.23
CA HIS A 81 10.32 -19.91 2.26
C HIS A 81 10.40 -18.72 1.30
N ARG A 82 11.55 -18.04 1.23
CA ARG A 82 11.80 -16.94 0.29
C ARG A 82 11.57 -17.39 -1.16
N LYS A 83 12.06 -18.57 -1.54
CA LYS A 83 11.85 -19.15 -2.87
C LYS A 83 10.37 -19.37 -3.17
N ILE A 84 9.61 -19.92 -2.22
CA ILE A 84 8.15 -20.10 -2.36
C ILE A 84 7.44 -18.75 -2.55
N ILE A 85 7.83 -17.71 -1.80
CA ILE A 85 7.26 -16.37 -1.95
C ILE A 85 7.62 -15.76 -3.31
N GLN A 86 8.85 -15.96 -3.79
CA GLN A 86 9.29 -15.49 -5.10
C GLN A 86 8.48 -16.13 -6.24
N GLU A 87 8.24 -17.44 -6.17
CA GLU A 87 7.41 -18.17 -7.14
C GLU A 87 5.96 -17.64 -7.12
N ARG A 88 5.39 -17.43 -5.93
CA ARG A 88 4.06 -16.83 -5.77
C ARG A 88 3.99 -15.39 -6.30
N TYR A 89 5.06 -14.62 -6.14
CA TYR A 89 5.14 -13.27 -6.68
C TYR A 89 5.13 -13.27 -8.21
N SER A 90 5.84 -14.22 -8.84
CA SER A 90 5.78 -14.41 -10.30
C SER A 90 4.38 -14.77 -10.78
N VAL A 91 3.68 -15.69 -10.10
CA VAL A 91 2.27 -16.03 -10.41
C VAL A 91 1.36 -14.80 -10.28
N PHE A 92 1.57 -13.98 -9.24
CA PHE A 92 0.85 -12.73 -9.06
C PHE A 92 1.10 -11.75 -10.23
N LYS A 93 2.35 -11.56 -10.65
CA LYS A 93 2.68 -10.71 -11.81
C LYS A 93 2.02 -11.21 -13.09
N ASP A 94 2.06 -12.52 -13.35
CA ASP A 94 1.39 -13.11 -14.51
C ASP A 94 -0.13 -12.88 -14.49
N ALA A 95 -0.75 -12.93 -13.31
CA ALA A 95 -2.17 -12.64 -13.16
C ALA A 95 -2.49 -11.16 -13.46
N LEU A 96 -1.64 -10.23 -13.04
CA LEU A 96 -1.79 -8.80 -13.38
C LEU A 96 -1.66 -8.55 -14.88
N GLU A 97 -0.71 -9.20 -15.55
CA GLU A 97 -0.54 -9.08 -17.01
C GLU A 97 -1.75 -9.63 -17.75
N LYS A 98 -2.24 -10.82 -17.38
CA LYS A 98 -3.47 -11.41 -17.96
C LYS A 98 -4.69 -10.50 -17.79
N ASN A 99 -4.86 -9.91 -16.60
CA ASN A 99 -5.95 -8.96 -16.33
C ASN A 99 -5.84 -7.70 -17.20
N SER A 100 -4.62 -7.24 -17.47
CA SER A 100 -4.35 -6.06 -18.29
C SER A 100 -4.60 -6.32 -19.78
N VAL A 101 -4.25 -7.51 -20.28
CA VAL A 101 -4.52 -7.92 -21.68
C VAL A 101 -6.03 -8.05 -21.94
N ASN A 102 -6.78 -8.57 -20.97
CA ASN A 102 -8.23 -8.75 -21.09
C ASN A 102 -9.05 -7.46 -20.84
N ALA A 103 -8.37 -6.35 -20.58
CA ALA A 103 -8.99 -5.06 -20.30
C ALA A 103 -9.65 -4.44 -21.53
N SER A 104 -10.87 -3.92 -21.38
CA SER A 104 -11.38 -2.93 -22.33
C SER A 104 -10.59 -1.63 -22.17
N LYS A 105 -10.12 -1.04 -23.28
CA LYS A 105 -9.34 0.20 -23.27
C LYS A 105 -10.15 1.45 -22.92
N SER A 106 -11.47 1.35 -22.75
CA SER A 106 -12.31 2.52 -22.46
C SER A 106 -12.47 2.75 -20.96
N VAL A 107 -11.82 3.79 -20.45
CA VAL A 107 -12.16 4.36 -19.15
C VAL A 107 -13.55 4.97 -19.26
N SER A 108 -14.53 4.39 -18.55
CA SER A 108 -15.85 4.96 -18.55
C SER A 108 -15.82 6.30 -17.81
N ARG A 109 -16.31 7.36 -18.45
CA ARG A 109 -16.60 8.64 -17.77
C ARG A 109 -17.96 8.62 -17.07
N ASP A 110 -18.65 7.49 -17.14
CA ASP A 110 -19.99 7.28 -16.60
C ASP A 110 -20.06 5.88 -15.98
N HIS A 111 -19.96 5.80 -14.66
CA HIS A 111 -20.03 4.53 -13.95
C HIS A 111 -20.62 4.72 -12.54
N PRO A 112 -21.35 3.73 -12.03
CA PRO A 112 -21.82 3.75 -10.65
C PRO A 112 -20.65 3.67 -9.66
N PRO A 113 -20.91 3.97 -8.37
CA PRO A 113 -19.91 3.75 -7.33
C PRO A 113 -19.75 2.25 -7.07
N THR A 114 -18.52 1.84 -6.75
CA THR A 114 -18.18 0.46 -6.35
C THR A 114 -17.29 0.51 -5.12
N VAL A 115 -17.74 -0.12 -4.03
CA VAL A 115 -16.91 -0.33 -2.82
C VAL A 115 -16.84 -1.83 -2.57
N GLU A 116 -15.63 -2.34 -2.43
CA GLU A 116 -15.39 -3.76 -2.16
C GLU A 116 -14.40 -3.93 -1.00
N VAL A 117 -14.84 -4.61 0.05
CA VAL A 117 -13.98 -5.00 1.17
C VAL A 117 -13.44 -6.39 0.88
N MET A 118 -12.12 -6.51 0.78
CA MET A 118 -11.46 -7.79 0.53
C MET A 118 -11.57 -8.68 1.76
N LYS A 119 -12.06 -9.90 1.56
CA LYS A 119 -12.27 -10.91 2.59
C LYS A 119 -11.84 -12.28 2.08
N ASP A 120 -11.65 -13.22 3.00
CA ASP A 120 -11.43 -14.62 2.64
C ASP A 120 -12.76 -15.27 2.23
N GLU A 121 -12.71 -16.08 1.17
CA GLU A 121 -13.89 -16.83 0.67
C GLU A 121 -14.31 -17.96 1.62
N ASN A 122 -13.41 -18.39 2.52
CA ASN A 122 -13.63 -19.44 3.51
C ASN A 122 -13.19 -18.94 4.89
N GLU A 123 -14.13 -18.54 5.75
CA GLU A 123 -13.85 -18.06 7.12
C GLU A 123 -13.25 -19.16 8.04
N ASP A 124 -13.30 -20.43 7.65
CA ASP A 124 -13.07 -21.58 8.55
C ASP A 124 -11.72 -22.30 8.42
N SER A 125 -10.74 -21.81 7.65
CA SER A 125 -9.51 -22.60 7.41
C SER A 125 -8.25 -21.78 7.19
N SER A 126 -7.70 -21.20 8.25
CA SER A 126 -6.25 -21.21 8.56
C SER A 126 -5.97 -20.29 9.74
N GLY A 127 -5.26 -20.79 10.75
CA GLY A 127 -5.07 -20.11 12.02
C GLY A 127 -4.59 -18.65 11.91
N LEU A 128 -5.32 -17.76 12.57
CA LEU A 128 -4.82 -16.62 13.35
C LEU A 128 -3.74 -15.73 12.70
N ARG A 129 -3.73 -15.53 11.38
CA ARG A 129 -2.93 -14.47 10.77
C ARG A 129 -3.83 -13.30 10.44
N GLU A 130 -3.93 -12.39 11.40
CA GLU A 130 -4.63 -11.13 11.22
C GLU A 130 -4.03 -10.35 10.06
N MET A 131 -4.83 -10.12 9.03
CA MET A 131 -4.49 -9.29 7.89
C MET A 131 -5.06 -7.89 8.10
N PRO A 132 -4.34 -6.82 7.68
CA PRO A 132 -4.94 -5.49 7.58
C PRO A 132 -6.15 -5.49 6.66
N LEU A 133 -7.13 -4.65 6.96
CA LEU A 133 -8.29 -4.44 6.10
C LEU A 133 -7.82 -3.87 4.76
N LEU A 134 -8.29 -4.43 3.64
CA LEU A 134 -8.08 -3.86 2.31
C LEU A 134 -9.43 -3.52 1.67
N VAL A 135 -9.62 -2.26 1.31
CA VAL A 135 -10.86 -1.76 0.71
C VAL A 135 -10.55 -1.13 -0.65
N TYR A 136 -11.25 -1.59 -1.68
CA TYR A 136 -11.29 -0.93 -2.97
C TYR A 136 -12.47 0.04 -3.02
N ASP A 137 -12.23 1.23 -3.54
CA ASP A 137 -13.24 2.25 -3.78
C ASP A 137 -13.11 2.81 -5.21
N ALA A 138 -14.23 2.89 -5.91
CA ALA A 138 -14.38 3.64 -7.13
C ALA A 138 -15.63 4.50 -7.00
N ARG A 139 -15.45 5.80 -6.78
CA ARG A 139 -16.56 6.75 -6.67
C ARG A 139 -17.40 6.83 -7.94
N GLU A 140 -18.65 7.22 -7.81
CA GLU A 140 -19.51 7.49 -8.95
C GLU A 140 -18.94 8.60 -9.84
N LYS A 141 -19.02 8.41 -11.17
CA LYS A 141 -18.75 9.46 -12.15
C LYS A 141 -19.90 9.54 -13.15
N ARG A 142 -20.27 10.77 -13.49
CA ARG A 142 -21.28 11.11 -14.50
C ARG A 142 -20.75 12.17 -15.44
N ARG A 143 -21.18 12.12 -16.70
CA ARG A 143 -20.85 13.18 -17.67
C ARG A 143 -21.41 14.53 -17.18
N GLY A 144 -20.64 15.59 -17.40
CA GLY A 144 -21.04 16.96 -17.02
C GLY A 144 -20.92 17.30 -15.52
N HIS A 145 -20.51 16.35 -14.67
CA HIS A 145 -20.33 16.60 -13.24
C HIS A 145 -18.85 16.77 -12.90
N PRO A 146 -18.41 17.95 -12.41
CA PRO A 146 -17.04 18.15 -11.96
C PRO A 146 -16.70 17.20 -10.80
N HIS A 147 -15.54 16.55 -10.88
CA HIS A 147 -15.13 15.54 -9.91
C HIS A 147 -13.81 15.88 -9.17
N HIS A 148 -13.19 17.04 -9.44
CA HIS A 148 -12.02 17.54 -8.70
C HIS A 148 -10.83 16.56 -8.58
N PHE A 149 -10.63 15.69 -9.59
CA PHE A 149 -9.49 14.76 -9.71
C PHE A 149 -9.10 14.10 -8.37
N LYS A 150 -7.81 14.16 -8.00
CA LYS A 150 -7.23 13.58 -6.79
C LYS A 150 -7.88 14.12 -5.51
N GLY A 151 -8.13 15.43 -5.42
CA GLY A 151 -8.75 16.03 -4.24
C GLY A 151 -10.16 15.48 -3.98
N GLY A 152 -10.96 15.33 -5.03
CA GLY A 152 -12.27 14.72 -4.92
C GLY A 152 -12.21 13.22 -4.59
N ALA A 153 -11.21 12.50 -5.10
CA ALA A 153 -11.02 11.07 -4.83
C ALA A 153 -10.66 10.82 -3.35
N VAL A 154 -9.69 11.57 -2.82
CA VAL A 154 -9.29 11.51 -1.41
C VAL A 154 -10.47 11.87 -0.49
N ASN A 155 -11.27 12.89 -0.83
CA ASN A 155 -12.46 13.23 -0.05
C ASN A 155 -13.53 12.13 -0.04
N VAL A 156 -13.65 11.33 -1.10
CA VAL A 156 -14.54 10.15 -1.09
C VAL A 156 -13.96 9.06 -0.22
N LEU A 157 -12.66 8.75 -0.35
CA LEU A 157 -11.99 7.77 0.50
C LEU A 157 -12.18 8.07 1.99
N LEU A 158 -12.04 9.34 2.41
CA LEU A 158 -12.23 9.75 3.80
C LEU A 158 -13.66 9.51 4.30
N ARG A 159 -14.67 9.72 3.43
CA ARG A 159 -16.07 9.45 3.79
C ARG A 159 -16.36 7.96 3.86
N VAL A 160 -15.81 7.18 2.94
CA VAL A 160 -15.92 5.71 2.95
C VAL A 160 -15.20 5.13 4.18
N SER A 161 -14.01 5.62 4.51
CA SER A 161 -13.26 5.15 5.68
C SER A 161 -13.95 5.51 7.00
N ALA A 162 -14.55 6.70 7.10
CA ALA A 162 -15.33 7.11 8.27
C ALA A 162 -16.47 6.16 8.61
N VAL A 163 -17.09 5.54 7.59
CA VAL A 163 -18.16 4.55 7.79
C VAL A 163 -17.62 3.15 8.10
N ILE A 164 -16.53 2.75 7.45
CA ILE A 164 -16.03 1.37 7.51
C ILE A 164 -15.11 1.12 8.71
N SER A 165 -14.10 1.97 8.93
CA SER A 165 -13.08 1.78 9.97
C SER A 165 -13.01 2.92 10.97
N ASN A 166 -13.48 4.12 10.59
CA ASN A 166 -13.45 5.34 11.38
C ASN A 166 -12.09 5.60 12.06
N ALA A 167 -11.01 5.39 11.31
CA ALA A 167 -9.67 5.58 11.82
C ALA A 167 -9.42 7.07 12.13
N PRO A 168 -8.90 7.41 13.33
CA PRO A 168 -8.57 8.79 13.68
C PRO A 168 -7.36 9.32 12.91
N TYR A 169 -6.59 8.40 12.30
CA TYR A 169 -5.39 8.71 11.53
C TYR A 169 -5.44 8.14 10.13
N PHE A 170 -5.01 8.90 9.12
CA PHE A 170 -4.94 8.40 7.74
C PHE A 170 -3.67 8.81 7.01
N LEU A 171 -3.12 7.85 6.28
CA LEU A 171 -1.86 7.94 5.55
C LEU A 171 -2.14 8.03 4.06
N VAL A 172 -1.71 9.11 3.41
CA VAL A 172 -1.85 9.27 1.96
C VAL A 172 -0.57 8.82 1.27
N LEU A 173 -0.72 7.88 0.34
CA LEU A 173 0.34 7.33 -0.49
C LEU A 173 -0.04 7.40 -1.96
N ASP A 174 0.90 7.81 -2.79
CA ASP A 174 0.76 7.79 -4.25
C ASP A 174 1.16 6.43 -4.84
N CYS A 175 0.63 6.10 -6.02
CA CYS A 175 0.75 4.76 -6.61
C CYS A 175 2.14 4.41 -7.13
N ASP A 176 3.02 5.40 -7.25
CA ASP A 176 4.43 5.30 -7.62
C ASP A 176 5.37 5.31 -6.40
N MET A 177 4.81 5.43 -5.20
CA MET A 177 5.55 5.45 -3.94
C MET A 177 5.35 4.14 -3.18
N TYR A 178 6.32 3.74 -2.38
CA TYR A 178 6.19 2.63 -1.43
C TYR A 178 6.91 2.95 -0.12
N CYS A 179 6.60 2.21 0.93
CA CYS A 179 7.18 2.41 2.25
C CYS A 179 8.59 1.81 2.28
N ASN A 180 9.61 2.66 2.37
CA ASN A 180 11.02 2.24 2.45
C ASN A 180 11.39 1.74 3.85
N ASP A 181 10.75 2.29 4.88
CA ASP A 181 10.92 1.88 6.27
C ASP A 181 9.57 1.38 6.81
N PRO A 182 9.45 0.10 7.23
CA PRO A 182 8.20 -0.46 7.69
C PRO A 182 7.70 0.16 8.99
N SER A 183 8.59 0.76 9.79
CA SER A 183 8.25 1.40 11.06
C SER A 183 7.71 2.82 10.91
N SER A 184 7.66 3.37 9.69
CA SER A 184 7.27 4.77 9.43
C SER A 184 5.92 5.16 10.03
N ALA A 185 4.93 4.26 9.99
CA ALA A 185 3.64 4.50 10.63
C ALA A 185 3.77 4.63 12.16
N CYS A 186 4.57 3.78 12.80
CA CYS A 186 4.87 3.87 14.22
C CYS A 186 5.64 5.16 14.57
N GLN A 187 6.62 5.53 13.75
CA GLN A 187 7.37 6.78 13.93
C GLN A 187 6.45 8.01 13.84
N ALA A 188 5.50 8.02 12.90
CA ALA A 188 4.49 9.07 12.81
C ALA A 188 3.68 9.17 14.10
N MET A 189 3.28 8.03 14.67
CA MET A 189 2.52 7.99 15.92
C MET A 189 3.29 8.52 17.12
N CYS A 190 4.63 8.45 17.14
CA CYS A 190 5.42 9.05 18.22
C CYS A 190 5.17 10.57 18.35
N PHE A 191 4.96 11.29 17.25
CA PHE A 191 4.63 12.71 17.29
C PHE A 191 3.23 12.99 17.85
N TYR A 192 2.25 12.17 17.48
CA TYR A 192 0.86 12.36 17.93
C TYR A 192 0.58 11.87 19.35
N LEU A 193 1.38 10.93 19.85
CA LEU A 193 1.20 10.33 21.17
C LEU A 193 2.15 10.91 22.22
N ASP A 194 3.05 11.82 21.83
CA ASP A 194 3.87 12.56 22.80
C ASP A 194 2.94 13.37 23.72
N ARG A 195 3.20 13.31 25.03
CA ARG A 195 2.45 14.06 26.03
C ARG A 195 2.94 15.51 26.15
N LYS A 196 4.16 15.79 25.67
CA LYS A 196 4.79 17.12 25.76
C LYS A 196 4.35 18.05 24.64
N VAL A 197 4.05 17.50 23.47
CA VAL A 197 3.46 18.21 22.34
C VAL A 197 1.99 17.86 22.34
N SER A 198 1.09 18.84 22.42
CA SER A 198 -0.32 18.49 22.41
C SER A 198 -0.65 17.89 21.05
N SER A 199 -1.28 16.72 21.01
CA SER A 199 -1.79 16.13 19.76
C SER A 199 -2.76 17.05 19.02
N SER A 200 -3.27 18.10 19.69
CA SER A 200 -4.07 19.16 19.07
C SER A 200 -3.28 20.18 18.25
N GLU A 201 -1.95 20.23 18.39
CA GLU A 201 -1.08 21.21 17.72
C GLU A 201 -0.51 20.66 16.39
N ILE A 202 -0.51 19.33 16.22
CA ILE A 202 0.00 18.68 15.02
C ILE A 202 -1.18 18.30 14.12
N ALA A 203 -1.23 18.90 12.92
CA ALA A 203 -2.25 18.57 11.92
C ALA A 203 -1.80 17.47 10.94
N TRP A 204 -0.51 17.42 10.60
CA TRP A 204 0.09 16.34 9.81
C TRP A 204 1.57 16.16 10.17
N VAL A 205 2.09 14.96 9.93
CA VAL A 205 3.52 14.68 9.95
C VAL A 205 3.93 14.50 8.50
N GLN A 206 4.73 15.44 8.00
CA GLN A 206 5.28 15.36 6.66
C GLN A 206 6.61 14.62 6.70
N PHE A 207 6.65 13.67 5.80
CA PHE A 207 7.76 12.79 5.55
C PHE A 207 8.32 13.26 4.15
N PRO A 208 9.63 13.32 3.85
CA PRO A 208 10.26 13.71 2.56
C PRO A 208 10.51 12.66 1.48
N GLN A 209 10.33 13.07 0.23
CA GLN A 209 10.15 12.12 -0.86
C GLN A 209 11.49 11.75 -1.49
N GLN A 210 11.82 10.46 -1.46
CA GLN A 210 13.01 9.93 -2.13
C GLN A 210 12.60 9.26 -3.44
N PHE A 211 13.24 9.67 -4.53
CA PHE A 211 13.05 9.08 -5.85
C PHE A 211 14.14 8.05 -6.11
N HIS A 212 13.74 6.91 -6.67
CA HIS A 212 14.67 5.86 -7.07
C HIS A 212 15.22 6.14 -8.48
N ASN A 213 16.31 5.46 -8.85
CA ASN A 213 16.90 5.49 -10.20
C ASN A 213 17.50 6.82 -10.66
N ALA A 214 17.83 7.71 -9.74
CA ALA A 214 18.57 8.90 -10.12
C ALA A 214 19.98 8.54 -10.58
N THR A 215 20.43 9.14 -11.68
CA THR A 215 21.79 8.93 -12.23
C THR A 215 22.82 9.72 -11.43
N GLU A 216 24.10 9.35 -11.54
CA GLU A 216 25.19 10.16 -10.96
C GLU A 216 25.25 11.58 -11.54
N ARG A 217 24.83 11.72 -12.80
CA ARG A 217 24.65 13.01 -13.49
C ARG A 217 23.17 13.31 -13.60
N ASP A 218 22.57 13.61 -12.47
CA ASP A 218 21.18 14.03 -12.42
C ASP A 218 21.04 15.47 -12.92
N LEU A 219 20.84 15.61 -14.23
CA LEU A 219 20.65 16.91 -14.88
C LEU A 219 19.37 17.62 -14.44
N TYR A 220 18.42 16.88 -13.86
CA TYR A 220 17.11 17.37 -13.47
C TYR A 220 16.98 17.65 -11.97
N ASP A 221 18.08 17.46 -11.21
CA ASP A 221 18.13 17.64 -9.75
C ASP A 221 16.99 16.89 -9.03
N GLY A 222 16.65 15.70 -9.53
CA GLY A 222 15.65 14.80 -8.94
C GLY A 222 16.10 14.18 -7.62
N ARG A 223 17.42 14.14 -7.34
CA ARG A 223 18.00 13.79 -6.04
C ARG A 223 17.85 14.93 -5.04
N LEU A 224 16.70 15.03 -4.40
CA LEU A 224 16.62 15.73 -3.12
C LEU A 224 17.45 14.95 -2.08
N ASN A 225 18.31 15.66 -1.34
CA ASN A 225 19.28 15.11 -0.38
C ASN A 225 18.73 13.94 0.47
N PRO A 226 19.53 12.89 0.72
CA PRO A 226 19.09 11.65 1.35
C PRO A 226 19.01 11.87 2.85
N ASN A 227 17.94 12.46 3.32
CA ASN A 227 17.45 12.25 4.67
C ASN A 227 16.00 12.66 4.66
N LEU A 228 15.22 11.84 5.36
CA LEU A 228 13.79 11.91 5.50
C LEU A 228 13.01 11.25 4.30
N VAL A 229 12.00 10.43 4.66
CA VAL A 229 11.12 9.51 3.89
C VAL A 229 9.72 10.12 3.72
N CYS A 230 8.88 9.94 2.66
CA CYS A 230 7.57 10.63 2.42
C CYS A 230 6.29 9.84 2.67
N PHE A 231 5.43 10.49 3.44
CA PHE A 231 4.09 10.14 3.87
C PHE A 231 3.38 11.47 4.12
N CYS A 232 2.21 11.66 3.53
CA CYS A 232 1.34 12.75 3.95
C CYS A 232 0.28 12.10 4.85
N LEU A 233 0.55 12.03 6.16
CA LEU A 233 -0.51 11.69 7.12
C LEU A 233 -1.35 12.94 7.35
N LEU A 234 -2.25 13.26 6.43
CA LEU A 234 -3.23 14.33 6.62
C LEU A 234 -4.20 13.85 7.71
N LEU A 235 -4.52 14.67 8.71
CA LEU A 235 -5.59 14.40 9.66
C LEU A 235 -6.61 15.52 9.57
N ILE A 236 -7.85 15.17 9.22
CA ILE A 236 -9.00 16.03 9.44
C ILE A 236 -9.57 15.60 10.79
N LYS A 237 -9.37 16.41 11.82
CA LYS A 237 -10.09 16.26 13.09
C LYS A 237 -11.60 16.34 12.83
N SER A 238 -12.35 15.41 13.43
CA SER A 238 -13.78 15.59 13.71
C SER A 238 -13.99 16.67 14.75
#